data_AF-A0A9D7S8A0-F1
#
_entry.id   AF-A0A9D7S8A0-F1
#
_cell.length_a   1.000
_cell.length_b   1.000
_cell.length_c   1.000
_cell.angle_alpha   90.00
_cell.angle_beta   90.00
_cell.angle_gamma   90.00
#
_symmetry.space_group_name_H-M   'P 1'
#
loop_
_entity.id
_entity.type
_entity.pdbx_description
1 polymer ?
#
loop_
_entity_poly.entity_id
_entity_poly.type
_entity_poly.pdbx_seq_one_letter_code
_entity_poly.pdbx_strand_id
1 'polypeptide(L)'
;MTSTSQILSVPYALYSERSKSLHKHYIGEFFGGGIIFYVFNDLKGEEHGLIVSLEDYGTTTSWSNITTTSVGANGNSTWNGINNSNAIINQNGHVSSAAQICEDLNMGGYSDWYLPSIDELNLLRNSRYLINKAADLDNNPLTIALNHYDYYWSSTEALVNTAFLIQFGTGDNHTIGKGAQYRIRAIRQF
;
A
#
# COMPACT_ATOMS: atom_id res chain seq x y z
N MET A 1 -3.72 -36.03 -56.10
CA MET A 1 -4.33 -35.12 -55.12
C MET A 1 -5.28 -35.91 -54.26
N THR A 2 -4.97 -36.13 -52.99
CA THR A 2 -5.94 -36.23 -51.89
C THR A 2 -5.17 -36.26 -50.57
N SER A 3 -5.36 -35.19 -49.82
CA SER A 3 -4.83 -34.95 -48.48
C SER A 3 -5.47 -35.92 -47.48
N THR A 4 -4.68 -36.49 -46.57
CA THR A 4 -5.19 -37.02 -45.31
C THR A 4 -4.46 -36.33 -44.17
N SER A 5 -5.07 -35.25 -43.70
CA SER A 5 -4.63 -34.50 -42.53
C SER A 5 -4.68 -35.38 -41.28
N GLN A 6 -3.61 -35.29 -40.51
CA GLN A 6 -3.39 -35.93 -39.21
C GLN A 6 -4.52 -35.58 -38.23
N ILE A 7 -5.09 -36.60 -37.58
CA ILE A 7 -5.86 -36.41 -36.35
C ILE A 7 -4.83 -36.42 -35.21
N LEU A 8 -4.30 -35.25 -34.86
CA LEU A 8 -3.72 -35.05 -33.53
C LEU A 8 -4.88 -35.06 -32.53
N SER A 9 -4.90 -36.07 -31.67
CA SER A 9 -5.74 -36.13 -30.49
C SER A 9 -5.47 -34.89 -29.64
N VAL A 10 -6.38 -33.93 -29.69
CA VAL A 10 -6.24 -32.71 -28.90
C VAL A 10 -6.67 -33.04 -27.45
N PRO A 11 -5.78 -32.97 -26.46
CA PRO A 11 -6.15 -33.10 -25.05
C PRO A 11 -6.87 -31.83 -24.53
N TYR A 12 -7.17 -30.85 -25.40
CA TYR A 12 -7.71 -29.54 -25.01
C TYR A 12 -9.17 -29.57 -24.56
N ALA A 13 -9.88 -30.68 -24.70
CA ALA A 13 -11.28 -30.76 -24.25
C ALA A 13 -11.42 -30.84 -22.72
N LEU A 14 -10.33 -30.94 -21.96
CA LEU A 14 -10.34 -30.98 -20.48
C LEU A 14 -10.13 -29.64 -19.78
N TYR A 15 -10.05 -28.52 -20.49
CA TYR A 15 -9.92 -27.18 -19.88
C TYR A 15 -11.19 -26.33 -19.97
N SER A 16 -12.37 -26.96 -20.06
CA SER A 16 -13.66 -26.26 -20.08
C SER A 16 -14.30 -26.04 -18.71
N GLU A 17 -13.61 -26.38 -17.61
CA GLU A 17 -14.02 -25.87 -16.30
C GLU A 17 -13.51 -24.44 -16.12
N ARG A 18 -14.34 -23.51 -16.61
CA ARG A 18 -14.65 -22.22 -15.98
C ARG A 18 -13.47 -21.66 -15.15
N SER A 19 -12.69 -20.75 -15.74
CA SER A 19 -11.72 -19.88 -15.05
C SER A 19 -12.25 -19.47 -13.68
N LYS A 20 -11.89 -20.23 -12.65
CA LYS A 20 -12.06 -19.82 -11.26
C LYS A 20 -10.99 -18.74 -11.13
N SER A 21 -11.42 -17.49 -11.01
CA SER A 21 -10.50 -16.44 -10.59
C SER A 21 -9.77 -16.95 -9.36
N LEU A 22 -8.44 -17.02 -9.43
CA LEU A 22 -7.58 -17.52 -8.35
C LEU A 22 -7.76 -16.68 -7.07
N HIS A 23 -8.26 -15.46 -7.24
CA HIS A 23 -8.55 -14.49 -6.19
C HIS A 23 -10.02 -14.05 -6.25
N LYS A 24 -10.69 -13.89 -5.11
CA LYS A 24 -12.04 -13.30 -5.00
C LYS A 24 -11.99 -11.81 -5.33
N HIS A 25 -10.93 -11.13 -4.92
CA HIS A 25 -10.65 -9.73 -5.18
C HIS A 25 -9.54 -9.52 -6.20
N TYR A 26 -9.47 -8.32 -6.79
CA TYR A 26 -8.45 -7.97 -7.78
C TYR A 26 -7.86 -6.57 -7.59
N ILE A 27 -6.63 -6.38 -8.10
CA ILE A 27 -5.93 -5.10 -8.03
C ILE A 27 -6.68 -4.05 -8.87
N GLY A 28 -6.96 -2.89 -8.26
CA GLY A 28 -7.77 -1.82 -8.84
C GLY A 28 -9.26 -1.89 -8.51
N GLU A 29 -9.70 -2.89 -7.74
CA GLU A 29 -11.07 -2.97 -7.23
C GLU A 29 -11.32 -1.97 -6.09
N PHE A 30 -12.48 -1.31 -6.10
CA PHE A 30 -12.97 -0.54 -4.96
C PHE A 30 -13.52 -1.49 -3.90
N PHE A 31 -12.82 -1.59 -2.77
CA PHE A 31 -13.20 -2.49 -1.68
C PHE A 31 -12.68 -1.94 -0.35
N GLY A 32 -13.42 -2.22 0.73
CA GLY A 32 -12.99 -1.89 2.08
C GLY A 32 -12.65 -0.41 2.31
N GLY A 33 -13.38 0.50 1.65
CA GLY A 33 -13.21 1.95 1.79
C GLY A 33 -12.07 2.56 0.94
N GLY A 34 -11.39 1.76 0.13
CA GLY A 34 -10.29 2.22 -0.72
C GLY A 34 -10.16 1.41 -2.01
N ILE A 35 -8.94 1.36 -2.55
CA ILE A 35 -8.64 0.60 -3.78
C ILE A 35 -7.63 -0.51 -3.43
N ILE A 36 -7.91 -1.75 -3.84
CA ILE A 36 -7.01 -2.87 -3.63
C ILE A 36 -5.76 -2.70 -4.50
N PHE A 37 -4.58 -2.78 -3.90
CA PHE A 37 -3.30 -2.68 -4.63
C PHE A 37 -2.42 -3.93 -4.55
N TYR A 38 -2.77 -4.88 -3.68
CA TYR A 38 -2.07 -6.15 -3.54
C TYR A 38 -3.04 -7.24 -3.04
N VAL A 39 -2.92 -8.45 -3.56
CA VAL A 39 -3.70 -9.64 -3.16
C VAL A 39 -2.79 -10.86 -3.14
N PHE A 40 -2.96 -11.73 -2.14
CA PHE A 40 -2.28 -13.01 -2.04
C PHE A 40 -3.12 -14.02 -1.27
N ASN A 41 -2.86 -15.31 -1.50
CA ASN A 41 -3.46 -16.38 -0.72
C ASN A 41 -2.47 -16.92 0.30
N ASP A 42 -2.94 -17.22 1.51
CA ASP A 42 -2.14 -17.91 2.51
C ASP A 42 -2.05 -19.43 2.23
N LEU A 43 -1.36 -20.16 3.10
CA LEU A 43 -1.18 -21.61 2.97
C LEU A 43 -2.49 -22.42 3.08
N LYS A 44 -3.56 -21.81 3.60
CA LYS A 44 -4.91 -22.40 3.71
C LYS A 44 -5.79 -22.04 2.52
N GLY A 45 -5.31 -21.17 1.63
CA GLY A 45 -6.08 -20.65 0.50
C GLY A 45 -7.05 -19.54 0.89
N GLU A 46 -6.90 -18.94 2.08
CA GLU A 46 -7.63 -17.73 2.41
C GLU A 46 -6.94 -16.54 1.74
N GLU A 47 -7.77 -15.66 1.18
CA GLU A 47 -7.30 -14.47 0.48
C GLU A 47 -7.10 -13.33 1.45
N HIS A 48 -5.98 -12.64 1.29
CA HIS A 48 -5.60 -11.45 2.02
C HIS A 48 -5.24 -10.36 1.01
N GLY A 49 -5.30 -9.11 1.44
CA GLY A 49 -4.89 -8.01 0.57
C GLY A 49 -4.59 -6.71 1.28
N LEU A 50 -4.03 -5.78 0.51
CA LEU A 50 -3.75 -4.42 0.94
C LEU A 50 -4.60 -3.43 0.13
N ILE A 51 -5.16 -2.47 0.85
CA ILE A 51 -6.07 -1.44 0.34
C ILE A 51 -5.43 -0.08 0.59
N VAL A 52 -5.38 0.78 -0.42
CA VAL A 52 -4.89 2.16 -0.30
C VAL A 52 -6.05 3.13 -0.08
N SER A 53 -5.82 4.17 0.72
CA SER A 53 -6.78 5.25 0.91
C SER A 53 -7.13 5.96 -0.40
N LEU A 54 -8.36 6.48 -0.52
CA LEU A 54 -8.79 7.29 -1.67
C LEU A 54 -8.19 8.70 -1.61
N GLU A 55 -8.05 9.22 -0.40
CA GLU A 55 -7.51 10.55 -0.13
C GLU A 55 -5.99 10.51 0.11
N ASP A 56 -5.34 11.64 -0.16
CA ASP A 56 -3.94 11.90 0.16
C ASP A 56 -3.84 12.90 1.31
N TYR A 57 -2.90 12.67 2.23
CA TYR A 57 -2.71 13.50 3.42
C TYR A 57 -1.27 14.04 3.46
N GLY A 58 -1.08 15.24 4.00
CA GLY A 58 0.25 15.66 4.49
C GLY A 58 1.19 16.35 3.49
N THR A 59 0.84 17.49 2.91
CA THR A 59 1.89 18.39 2.36
C THR A 59 2.73 19.08 3.45
N THR A 60 2.35 18.93 4.72
CA THR A 60 2.93 19.65 5.87
C THR A 60 3.15 18.74 7.10
N THR A 61 3.23 17.42 6.92
CA THR A 61 3.31 16.47 8.04
C THR A 61 4.70 15.90 8.24
N SER A 62 5.25 16.10 9.44
CA SER A 62 6.48 15.47 9.90
C SER A 62 6.28 13.97 10.15
N TRP A 63 7.32 13.17 9.90
CA TRP A 63 7.27 11.73 10.19
C TRP A 63 6.92 11.46 11.66
N SER A 64 7.52 12.19 12.60
CA SER A 64 7.16 12.20 14.02
C SER A 64 7.67 13.48 14.70
N ASN A 65 7.00 13.94 15.76
CA ASN A 65 7.54 14.97 16.65
C ASN A 65 8.74 14.46 17.47
N ILE A 66 8.92 13.14 17.58
CA ILE A 66 10.07 12.51 18.21
C ILE A 66 11.16 12.27 17.16
N THR A 67 12.13 13.20 17.11
CA THR A 67 13.15 13.24 16.04
C THR A 67 14.54 12.79 16.46
N THR A 68 14.78 12.53 17.75
CA THR A 68 16.11 12.20 18.30
C THR A 68 16.15 10.87 19.05
N THR A 69 15.05 10.11 19.05
CA THR A 69 14.95 8.81 19.70
C THR A 69 14.46 7.78 18.68
N SER A 70 15.11 6.61 18.70
CA SER A 70 14.74 5.49 17.84
C SER A 70 13.40 4.91 18.29
N VAL A 71 12.56 4.51 17.33
CA VAL A 71 11.33 3.73 17.59
C VAL A 71 11.67 2.32 18.07
N GLY A 72 12.92 1.87 17.89
CA GLY A 72 13.41 0.56 18.29
C GLY A 72 13.08 -0.53 17.26
N ALA A 73 13.29 -1.79 17.66
CA ALA A 73 13.12 -2.95 16.78
C ALA A 73 11.70 -3.15 16.23
N ASN A 74 10.70 -2.44 16.78
CA ASN A 74 9.32 -2.51 16.32
C ASN A 74 8.99 -1.47 15.24
N GLY A 75 9.86 -0.49 14.97
CA GLY A 75 9.66 0.58 13.99
C GLY A 75 10.50 0.47 12.73
N ASN A 76 11.24 -0.62 12.55
CA ASN A 76 12.16 -0.82 11.43
C ASN A 76 11.79 -2.02 10.54
N SER A 77 10.60 -2.60 10.71
CA SER A 77 10.15 -3.67 9.82
C SER A 77 9.97 -3.10 8.42
N THR A 78 10.44 -3.82 7.40
CA THR A 78 10.29 -3.38 6.02
C THR A 78 8.92 -3.72 5.45
N TRP A 79 8.19 -4.66 6.06
CA TRP A 79 6.96 -5.26 5.52
C TRP A 79 5.77 -5.24 6.49
N ASN A 80 5.93 -4.70 7.69
CA ASN A 80 4.88 -4.66 8.71
C ASN A 80 4.60 -3.21 9.14
N GLY A 81 3.86 -2.49 8.30
CA GLY A 81 3.58 -1.07 8.53
C GLY A 81 2.67 -0.83 9.73
N ILE A 82 1.80 -1.78 10.05
CA ILE A 82 0.91 -1.69 11.20
C ILE A 82 1.70 -1.72 12.52
N ASN A 83 2.65 -2.65 12.67
CA ASN A 83 3.51 -2.70 13.86
C ASN A 83 4.42 -1.47 13.97
N ASN A 84 4.97 -1.01 12.84
CA ASN A 84 5.78 0.20 12.83
C ASN A 84 4.97 1.43 13.25
N SER A 85 3.76 1.60 12.70
CA SER A 85 2.86 2.72 13.01
C SER A 85 2.51 2.74 14.49
N ASN A 86 2.15 1.58 15.05
CA ASN A 86 1.92 1.41 16.48
C ASN A 86 3.14 1.77 17.32
N ALA A 87 4.34 1.39 16.89
CA ALA A 87 5.55 1.71 17.63
C ALA A 87 5.87 3.22 17.61
N ILE A 88 5.58 3.92 16.50
CA ILE A 88 5.75 5.38 16.38
C ILE A 88 4.82 6.12 17.35
N ILE A 89 3.53 5.80 17.36
CA ILE A 89 2.53 6.51 18.20
C ILE A 89 2.70 6.22 19.70
N ASN A 90 3.31 5.09 20.06
CA ASN A 90 3.54 4.71 21.45
C ASN A 90 4.87 5.24 22.03
N GLN A 91 5.62 6.07 21.30
CA GLN A 91 6.85 6.66 21.84
C GLN A 91 6.54 7.63 22.98
N ASN A 92 7.38 7.62 24.04
CA ASN A 92 7.23 8.58 25.13
C ASN A 92 7.37 10.03 24.65
N GLY A 93 6.38 10.87 24.96
CA GLY A 93 6.32 12.27 24.51
C GLY A 93 5.83 12.45 23.07
N HIS A 94 5.36 11.38 22.40
CA HIS A 94 4.67 11.48 21.13
C HIS A 94 3.39 12.34 21.29
N VAL A 95 3.17 13.21 20.31
CA VAL A 95 1.99 14.10 20.22
C VAL A 95 1.45 14.14 18.80
N SER A 96 2.33 14.04 17.79
CA SER A 96 1.93 14.13 16.39
C SER A 96 2.92 13.40 15.49
N SER A 97 2.43 12.58 14.56
CA SER A 97 3.25 11.89 13.56
C SER A 97 2.43 11.61 12.30
N ALA A 98 3.11 11.24 11.22
CA ALA A 98 2.46 10.71 10.03
C ALA A 98 1.62 9.45 10.35
N ALA A 99 2.13 8.59 11.24
CA ALA A 99 1.40 7.41 11.69
C ALA A 99 0.13 7.75 12.48
N GLN A 100 0.16 8.81 13.31
CA GLN A 100 -1.02 9.27 14.05
C GLN A 100 -2.12 9.75 13.10
N ILE A 101 -1.75 10.45 12.03
CA ILE A 101 -2.73 10.88 11.02
C ILE A 101 -3.45 9.67 10.45
N CYS A 102 -2.72 8.60 10.07
CA CYS A 102 -3.32 7.37 9.56
C CYS A 102 -4.24 6.70 10.59
N GLU A 103 -3.80 6.57 11.84
CA GLU A 103 -4.57 5.92 12.92
C GLU A 103 -5.89 6.67 13.20
N ASP A 104 -5.88 7.99 13.11
CA ASP A 104 -7.07 8.83 13.33
C ASP A 104 -8.04 8.83 12.13
N LEU A 105 -7.66 8.24 10.99
CA LEU A 105 -8.52 8.23 9.80
C LEU A 105 -9.73 7.34 10.03
N ASN A 106 -10.90 7.91 9.76
CA ASN A 106 -12.14 7.18 9.58
C ASN A 106 -12.66 7.43 8.17
N MET A 107 -12.27 6.55 7.25
CA MET A 107 -12.57 6.69 5.82
C MET A 107 -13.27 5.43 5.31
N GLY A 108 -14.37 5.61 4.57
CA GLY A 108 -15.16 4.50 4.02
C GLY A 108 -15.79 3.57 5.06
N GLY A 109 -15.93 4.02 6.31
CA GLY A 109 -16.45 3.21 7.43
C GLY A 109 -15.40 2.36 8.15
N TYR A 110 -14.11 2.59 7.87
CA TYR A 110 -12.98 1.85 8.43
C TYR A 110 -12.04 2.78 9.20
N SER A 111 -11.52 2.27 10.33
CA SER A 111 -10.64 2.99 11.26
C SER A 111 -9.34 2.24 11.57
N ASP A 112 -9.00 1.24 10.74
CA ASP A 112 -7.81 0.39 10.85
C ASP A 112 -6.75 0.79 9.81
N TRP A 113 -6.68 2.08 9.51
CA TRP A 113 -5.73 2.66 8.58
C TRP A 113 -4.38 2.90 9.26
N TYR A 114 -3.28 2.60 8.57
CA TYR A 114 -1.93 2.77 9.11
C TYR A 114 -0.97 3.34 8.07
N LEU A 115 0.19 3.83 8.53
CA LEU A 115 1.26 4.31 7.67
C LEU A 115 2.03 3.10 7.09
N PRO A 116 2.06 2.91 5.77
CA PRO A 116 2.71 1.75 5.15
C PRO A 116 4.20 1.70 5.47
N SER A 117 4.71 0.49 5.68
CA SER A 117 6.15 0.21 5.67
C SER A 117 6.73 0.39 4.27
N ILE A 118 8.06 0.40 4.17
CA ILE A 118 8.74 0.67 2.89
C ILE A 118 8.43 -0.35 1.79
N ASP A 119 8.25 -1.64 2.13
CA ASP A 119 7.92 -2.67 1.15
C ASP A 119 6.44 -2.59 0.75
N GLU A 120 5.53 -2.32 1.70
CA GLU A 120 4.11 -2.08 1.40
C GLU A 120 3.92 -0.87 0.48
N LEU A 121 4.68 0.21 0.71
CA LEU A 121 4.66 1.41 -0.12
C LEU A 121 5.24 1.14 -1.53
N ASN A 122 6.25 0.26 -1.64
CA ASN A 122 6.77 -0.21 -2.92
C ASN A 122 5.74 -1.05 -3.69
N LEU A 123 4.99 -1.92 -3.01
CA LEU A 123 3.88 -2.65 -3.63
C LEU A 123 2.83 -1.70 -4.19
N LEU A 124 2.46 -0.66 -3.42
CA LEU A 124 1.54 0.38 -3.88
C LEU A 124 2.06 1.09 -5.13
N ARG A 125 3.35 1.48 -5.14
CA ARG A 125 3.98 2.10 -6.31
C ARG A 125 3.92 1.19 -7.54
N ASN A 126 4.20 -0.11 -7.38
CA ASN A 126 4.18 -1.06 -8.49
C ASN A 126 2.78 -1.21 -9.11
N SER A 127 1.74 -1.06 -8.31
CA SER A 127 0.34 -1.09 -8.75
C SER A 127 -0.22 0.28 -9.20
N ARG A 128 0.58 1.34 -9.16
CA ARG A 128 0.15 2.75 -9.36
C ARG A 128 -0.68 2.99 -10.63
N TYR A 129 -0.35 2.32 -11.74
CA TYR A 129 -1.14 2.45 -12.97
C TYR A 129 -2.59 2.03 -12.76
N LEU A 130 -2.82 0.85 -12.17
CA LEU A 130 -4.17 0.33 -11.93
C LEU A 130 -4.92 1.18 -10.90
N ILE A 131 -4.23 1.64 -9.85
CA ILE A 131 -4.82 2.54 -8.84
C ILE A 131 -5.26 3.86 -9.46
N ASN A 132 -4.43 4.49 -10.29
CA ASN A 132 -4.80 5.74 -10.95
C ASN A 132 -5.94 5.52 -11.96
N LYS A 133 -5.94 4.41 -12.69
CA LYS A 133 -7.05 4.05 -13.59
C LYS A 133 -8.36 3.85 -12.84
N ALA A 134 -8.32 3.23 -11.66
CA ALA A 134 -9.49 3.07 -10.81
C ALA A 134 -9.96 4.43 -10.25
N ALA A 135 -9.04 5.25 -9.76
CA ALA A 135 -9.32 6.60 -9.28
C ALA A 135 -9.99 7.48 -10.34
N ASP A 136 -9.52 7.43 -11.60
CA ASP A 136 -10.13 8.16 -12.73
C ASP A 136 -11.60 7.75 -12.99
N LEU A 137 -11.97 6.52 -12.64
CA LEU A 137 -13.32 5.98 -12.85
C LEU A 137 -14.28 6.26 -11.68
N ASP A 138 -13.78 6.72 -10.53
CA ASP A 138 -14.58 6.96 -9.33
C ASP A 138 -15.52 8.17 -9.47
N ASN A 139 -15.20 9.11 -10.37
CA ASN A 139 -15.90 10.40 -10.55
C ASN A 139 -16.05 11.23 -9.25
N ASN A 140 -15.26 10.94 -8.21
CA ASN A 140 -15.24 11.67 -6.95
C ASN A 140 -13.98 12.56 -6.88
N PRO A 141 -14.12 13.89 -6.74
CA PRO A 141 -12.97 14.79 -6.66
C PRO A 141 -12.10 14.59 -5.40
N LEU A 142 -12.61 13.91 -4.37
CA LEU A 142 -11.83 13.55 -3.18
C LEU A 142 -10.90 12.36 -3.43
N THR A 143 -11.12 11.59 -4.49
CA THR A 143 -10.25 10.47 -4.83
C THR A 143 -9.03 10.99 -5.58
N ILE A 144 -7.91 11.05 -4.86
CA ILE A 144 -6.67 11.65 -5.35
C ILE A 144 -5.79 10.58 -5.98
N ALA A 145 -5.46 10.76 -7.26
CA ALA A 145 -4.51 9.88 -7.96
C ALA A 145 -3.09 9.98 -7.37
N LEU A 146 -2.34 8.88 -7.47
CA LEU A 146 -0.96 8.79 -7.04
C LEU A 146 -0.04 9.47 -8.06
N ASN A 147 0.39 10.69 -7.75
CA ASN A 147 1.30 11.48 -8.59
C ASN A 147 2.72 10.88 -8.56
N HIS A 148 3.40 10.90 -9.71
CA HIS A 148 4.75 10.35 -9.82
C HIS A 148 5.84 11.27 -9.25
N TYR A 149 5.59 12.57 -9.09
CA TYR A 149 6.57 13.50 -8.51
C TYR A 149 6.56 13.52 -6.99
N ASP A 150 5.53 12.95 -6.38
CA ASP A 150 5.29 13.04 -4.95
C ASP A 150 6.13 12.04 -4.16
N TYR A 151 6.50 12.47 -2.95
CA TYR A 151 7.29 11.73 -1.98
C TYR A 151 6.39 11.33 -0.82
N TYR A 152 6.32 10.03 -0.51
CA TYR A 152 5.45 9.49 0.51
C TYR A 152 6.25 8.88 1.65
N TRP A 153 5.95 9.31 2.87
CA TRP A 153 6.52 8.71 4.07
C TRP A 153 6.18 7.22 4.16
N SER A 154 7.17 6.42 4.56
CA SER A 154 6.93 5.09 5.09
C SER A 154 7.00 5.11 6.62
N SER A 155 6.43 4.12 7.28
CA SER A 155 6.58 3.91 8.73
C SER A 155 7.93 3.29 9.12
N THR A 156 8.78 2.93 8.15
CA THR A 156 10.08 2.32 8.41
C THR A 156 11.11 3.38 8.82
N GLU A 157 11.58 3.30 10.06
CA GLU A 157 12.71 4.09 10.55
C GLU A 157 14.02 3.69 9.86
N ALA A 158 14.80 4.68 9.43
CA ALA A 158 16.10 4.45 8.81
C ALA A 158 17.24 4.55 9.83
N LEU A 159 17.25 5.64 10.61
CA LEU A 159 18.17 5.89 11.72
C LEU A 159 17.43 6.64 12.83
N VAL A 160 18.12 6.88 13.95
CA VAL A 160 17.57 7.59 15.11
C VAL A 160 16.89 8.92 14.76
N ASN A 161 17.40 9.64 13.76
CA ASN A 161 16.94 10.96 13.33
C ASN A 161 16.33 10.99 11.92
N THR A 162 16.27 9.86 11.21
CA THR A 162 15.78 9.79 9.83
C THR A 162 14.83 8.63 9.60
N ALA A 163 13.95 8.77 8.62
CA ALA A 163 13.01 7.74 8.18
C ALA A 163 13.07 7.57 6.66
N PHE A 164 12.52 6.47 6.18
CA PHE A 164 12.43 6.22 4.74
C PHE A 164 11.17 6.83 4.13
N LEU A 165 11.32 7.34 2.91
CA LEU A 165 10.21 7.71 2.02
C LEU A 165 10.50 7.22 0.60
N ILE A 166 9.46 7.14 -0.23
CA ILE A 166 9.56 6.74 -1.65
C ILE A 166 9.06 7.85 -2.54
N GLN A 167 9.79 8.10 -3.63
CA GLN A 167 9.29 8.88 -4.76
C GLN A 167 8.66 7.96 -5.81
N PHE A 168 7.38 8.20 -6.14
CA PHE A 168 6.60 7.23 -6.93
C PHE A 168 6.97 7.15 -8.42
N GLY A 169 7.73 8.10 -8.95
CA GLY A 169 8.17 8.14 -10.34
C GLY A 169 9.36 7.23 -10.61
N THR A 170 10.43 7.37 -9.83
CA THR A 170 11.67 6.60 -9.97
C THR A 170 11.64 5.33 -9.15
N GLY A 171 10.95 5.34 -8.00
CA GLY A 171 11.00 4.25 -7.02
C GLY A 171 12.20 4.30 -6.11
N ASP A 172 12.90 5.44 -6.09
CA ASP A 172 14.04 5.62 -5.21
C ASP A 172 13.57 5.73 -3.76
N ASN A 173 14.22 4.96 -2.90
CA ASN A 173 14.10 5.11 -1.46
C ASN A 173 15.01 6.26 -1.03
N HIS A 174 14.46 7.20 -0.26
CA HIS A 174 15.22 8.29 0.33
C HIS A 174 15.20 8.21 1.85
N THR A 175 16.30 8.63 2.45
CA THR A 175 16.43 8.75 3.91
C THR A 175 16.39 10.23 4.29
N ILE A 176 15.33 10.66 4.95
CA ILE A 176 15.11 12.08 5.28
C ILE A 176 14.89 12.26 6.78
N GLY A 177 15.26 13.44 7.30
CA GLY A 177 15.07 13.80 8.70
C GLY A 177 13.60 13.72 9.13
N LYS A 178 13.34 13.12 10.30
CA LYS A 178 11.97 12.86 10.81
C LYS A 178 11.10 14.11 10.97
N GLY A 179 11.72 15.29 11.12
CA GLY A 179 11.01 16.57 11.23
C GLY A 179 10.56 17.16 9.88
N ALA A 180 11.07 16.65 8.75
CA ALA A 180 10.73 17.18 7.43
C ALA A 180 9.30 16.77 7.02
N GLN A 181 8.68 17.57 6.16
CA GLN A 181 7.27 17.45 5.83
C GLN A 181 7.06 16.78 4.47
N TYR A 182 6.34 15.67 4.44
CA TYR A 182 6.02 14.91 3.22
C TYR A 182 4.68 14.21 3.31
N ARG A 183 4.20 13.74 2.16
CA ARG A 183 2.88 13.14 1.97
C ARG A 183 2.75 11.78 2.63
N ILE A 184 1.50 11.41 2.82
CA ILE A 184 1.04 10.24 3.55
C ILE A 184 -0.07 9.63 2.72
N ARG A 185 0.13 8.36 2.35
CA ARG A 185 -0.91 7.53 1.79
C ARG A 185 -1.16 6.38 2.73
N ALA A 186 -2.30 6.43 3.42
CA ALA A 186 -2.65 5.40 4.39
C ALA A 186 -3.04 4.10 3.66
N ILE A 187 -2.76 2.98 4.30
CA ILE A 187 -3.19 1.67 3.83
C ILE A 187 -3.89 0.91 4.95
N ARG A 188 -4.64 -0.13 4.58
CA ARG A 188 -5.19 -1.12 5.51
C ARG A 188 -5.10 -2.52 4.89
N GLN A 189 -5.35 -3.55 5.71
CA GLN A 189 -5.32 -4.95 5.30
C GLN A 189 -6.70 -5.60 5.53
N PHE A 190 -6.99 -6.67 4.78
CA PHE A 190 -8.18 -7.51 4.95
C PHE A 190 -7.83 -8.99 4.83
#